data_AF-A0A6N9R254-F1
#
_entry.id   AF-A0A6N9R254-F1
#
_cell.length_a   1.000
_cell.length_b   1.000
_cell.length_c   1.000
_cell.angle_alpha   90.00
_cell.angle_beta   90.00
_cell.angle_gamma   90.00
#
_symmetry.space_group_name_H-M   'P 1'
#
loop_
_entity.id
_entity.type
_entity.pdbx_description
1 polymer ?
#
loop_
_entity_poly.entity_id
_entity_poly.type
_entity_poly.pdbx_seq_one_letter_code
_entity_poly.pdbx_strand_id
1 'polypeptide(L)' 'MAALEHAVLEWCGVHVTDGVAAAVTVAQSLVRLGLRTSKVRTYANPLPKDLKGFPFGR' A
#
# COMPACT_ATOMS: atom_id res chain seq x y z
N MET A 1 9.56 11.72 0.41
CA MET A 1 8.70 12.41 -0.57
C MET A 1 7.27 12.66 -0.06
N ALA A 2 6.85 12.09 1.08
CA ALA A 2 5.58 12.47 1.70
C ALA A 2 5.56 13.96 2.10
N ALA A 3 4.38 14.59 2.10
CA ALA A 3 4.17 16.00 2.46
C ALA A 3 4.97 17.03 1.62
N LEU A 4 5.33 16.68 0.38
CA LEU A 4 6.02 17.59 -0.56
C LEU A 4 5.12 18.10 -1.68
N GLU A 5 3.85 17.67 -1.72
CA GLU A 5 2.92 17.96 -2.82
C GLU A 5 2.69 19.45 -3.05
N HIS A 6 2.64 20.26 -1.99
CA HIS A 6 2.49 21.71 -2.09
C HIS A 6 3.72 22.37 -2.72
N ALA A 7 4.92 22.03 -2.24
CA ALA A 7 6.16 22.56 -2.81
C ALA A 7 6.26 22.19 -4.29
N VAL A 8 6.07 20.92 -4.65
CA VAL A 8 6.18 20.51 -6.06
C VAL A 8 5.09 21.15 -6.93
N LEU A 9 3.88 21.34 -6.42
CA LEU A 9 2.82 22.07 -7.12
C LEU A 9 3.22 23.53 -7.39
N GLU A 10 3.81 24.22 -6.42
CA GLU A 10 4.28 25.61 -6.59
C GLU A 10 5.34 25.72 -7.70
N TRP A 11 6.25 24.74 -7.79
CA TRP A 11 7.31 24.74 -8.79
C TRP A 11 6.85 24.29 -10.18
N CYS A 12 5.94 23.31 -10.26
CA CYS A 12 5.58 22.67 -11.53
C CYS A 12 4.23 23.16 -12.10
N GLY A 13 3.40 23.85 -11.31
CA GLY A 13 2.10 24.37 -11.75
C GLY A 13 1.05 23.31 -12.06
N VAL A 14 1.26 22.06 -11.61
CA VAL A 14 0.35 20.93 -11.83
C VAL A 14 -0.03 20.28 -10.50
N HIS A 15 -1.18 19.59 -10.47
CA HIS A 15 -1.59 18.84 -9.29
C HIS A 15 -0.63 17.68 -9.00
N VAL A 16 -0.23 17.57 -7.73
CA VAL A 16 0.67 16.53 -7.23
C VAL A 16 -0.08 15.73 -6.17
N THR A 17 -0.02 14.40 -6.27
CA THR A 17 -0.64 13.50 -5.29
C THR A 17 0.41 13.00 -4.30
N ASP A 18 0.18 13.21 -3.00
CA ASP A 18 0.95 12.51 -1.97
C ASP A 18 0.48 11.05 -1.86
N GLY A 19 1.34 10.13 -2.29
CA GLY A 19 1.07 8.69 -2.24
C GLY A 19 0.82 8.16 -0.83
N VAL A 20 1.38 8.76 0.22
CA VAL A 20 1.16 8.31 1.61
C VAL A 20 -0.26 8.67 2.07
N ALA A 21 -0.65 9.94 1.95
CA ALA A 21 -2.00 10.38 2.31
C ALA A 21 -3.07 9.71 1.43
N ALA A 22 -2.80 9.55 0.14
CA ALA A 22 -3.69 8.84 -0.78
C ALA A 22 -3.86 7.36 -0.39
N ALA A 23 -2.76 6.65 -0.10
CA ALA A 23 -2.81 5.25 0.30
C ALA A 23 -3.58 5.03 1.61
N VAL A 24 -3.42 5.92 2.60
CA VAL A 24 -4.21 5.89 3.85
C VAL A 24 -5.71 6.00 3.54
N THR A 25 -6.09 6.95 2.68
CA THR A 25 -7.49 7.16 2.29
C THR A 25 -8.07 5.94 1.57
N VAL A 26 -7.32 5.36 0.64
CA VAL A 26 -7.72 4.13 -0.08
C VAL A 26 -7.87 2.96 0.89
N ALA A 27 -6.90 2.74 1.79
CA ALA A 27 -6.97 1.66 2.78
C ALA A 27 -8.21 1.78 3.67
N GLN A 28 -8.49 2.97 4.20
CA GLN A 28 -9.71 3.22 4.98
C GLN A 28 -10.98 2.97 4.17
N SER A 29 -10.99 3.38 2.90
CA SER A 29 -12.16 3.19 2.02
C SER A 29 -12.43 1.71 1.75
N LEU A 30 -11.39 0.91 1.49
CA LEU A 30 -11.52 -0.55 1.33
C LEU A 30 -12.10 -1.20 2.60
N VAL A 31 -11.65 -0.77 3.78
CA VAL A 31 -12.19 -1.25 5.06
C VAL A 31 -13.67 -0.89 5.21
N ARG A 32 -14.07 0.36 4.90
CA ARG A 32 -15.48 0.80 4.94
C ARG A 32 -16.37 0.02 3.98
N LEU A 33 -15.84 -0.35 2.82
CA LEU A 33 -16.53 -1.17 1.82
C LEU A 33 -16.54 -2.68 2.17
N GLY A 34 -15.88 -3.10 3.25
CA GLY A 34 -15.76 -4.52 3.60
C GLY A 34 -14.88 -5.32 2.63
N LEU A 35 -14.08 -4.66 1.81
CA LEU A 35 -13.23 -5.29 0.80
C LEU A 35 -11.88 -5.73 1.40
N ARG A 36 -11.38 -6.87 0.93
CA ARG A 36 -10.08 -7.44 1.31
C ARG A 36 -9.40 -8.05 0.09
N THR A 37 -8.10 -8.29 0.20
CA THR A 37 -7.32 -8.97 -0.86
C THR A 37 -7.91 -10.35 -1.15
N SER A 38 -8.25 -10.60 -2.42
CA SER A 38 -8.81 -11.89 -2.85
C SER A 38 -7.80 -13.03 -2.65
N LYS A 39 -8.21 -14.09 -1.95
CA LYS A 39 -7.38 -15.29 -1.69
C LYS A 39 -7.70 -16.46 -2.63
N VAL A 40 -8.49 -16.23 -3.68
CA VAL A 40 -8.95 -17.30 -4.59
C VAL A 40 -7.81 -17.93 -5.39
N ARG A 41 -6.79 -17.15 -5.77
CA ARG A 41 -5.67 -17.65 -6.60
C ARG A 41 -4.37 -16.89 -6.36
N THR A 42 -4.14 -15.78 -7.07
CA THR A 42 -2.84 -15.11 -7.14
C THR A 42 -2.29 -14.69 -5.79
N TYR A 43 -3.15 -14.20 -4.90
CA TYR A 43 -2.79 -13.84 -3.53
C TYR A 43 -3.25 -14.89 -2.51
N ALA A 44 -3.44 -16.16 -2.89
CA ALA A 44 -3.73 -17.25 -1.94
C ALA A 44 -2.65 -17.32 -0.83
N ASN A 45 -2.92 -18.06 0.24
CA ASN A 45 -1.89 -18.25 1.26
C ASN A 45 -0.68 -18.96 0.64
N PRO A 46 0.56 -18.56 1.00
CA PRO A 46 1.75 -19.25 0.53
C PRO A 46 1.67 -20.74 0.85
N LEU A 47 2.06 -21.57 -0.11
CA LEU A 47 2.15 -23.01 0.11
C LEU A 47 3.22 -23.31 1.18
N PRO A 48 2.97 -24.27 2.09
CA PRO A 48 3.96 -24.67 3.07
C PRO A 48 5.25 -25.16 2.41
N LYS A 49 6.38 -24.59 2.80
CA LYS A 49 7.74 -25.02 2.42
C LYS A 49 8.74 -24.60 3.49
N ASP A 50 9.91 -25.25 3.51
CA ASP A 50 11.03 -24.80 4.33
C ASP A 50 11.52 -23.43 3.84
N LEU A 51 11.39 -22.42 4.70
CA LEU A 51 11.80 -21.05 4.44
C LEU A 51 13.04 -20.74 5.29
N LYS A 52 14.21 -21.05 4.74
CA LYS A 52 15.48 -20.77 5.42
C LYS A 52 15.62 -19.26 5.68
N GLY A 53 15.84 -18.91 6.95
CA GLY A 53 16.03 -17.52 7.39
C GLY A 53 14.75 -16.68 7.41
N PHE A 54 13.54 -17.27 7.29
CA PHE A 54 12.29 -16.52 7.34
C PHE A 54 11.16 -17.22 8.13
N PRO A 55 10.43 -16.51 9.02
CA PRO A 55 10.68 -15.12 9.42
C PRO A 55 12.04 -15.01 10.13
N PHE A 56 12.70 -13.86 9.98
CA PHE A 56 13.97 -13.63 10.66
C PHE A 56 13.79 -13.84 12.16
N GLY A 57 14.55 -14.75 12.78
CA GLY A 57 14.58 -14.93 14.24
C GLY A 57 13.72 -16.06 14.83
N ARG A 58 13.53 -17.18 14.10
CA ARG A 58 13.17 -18.44 14.77
C ARG A 58 14.39 -19.32 14.98
#